data_AF-A0A845JWK5-F1
#
_entry.id   AF-A0A845JWK5-F1
#
_cell.length_a   1.000
_cell.length_b   1.000
_cell.length_c   1.000
_cell.angle_alpha   90.00
_cell.angle_beta   90.00
_cell.angle_gamma   90.00
#
_symmetry.space_group_name_H-M   'P 1'
#
loop_
_entity.id
_entity.type
_entity.pdbx_description
1 polymer ?
#
loop_
_entity_poly.entity_id
_entity_poly.type
_entity_poly.pdbx_seq_one_letter_code
_entity_poly.pdbx_strand_id
1 'polypeptide(L)'
;MIFMNKLIFLPLIFITSCGVFTWQTTINTLDGYFFGYERDSVSVDEFLESQYSFVSIKFGRAESVRLVLAFVLEDGLLEWRSADNISVFTKNGIIVKTDGLDKVLQGLTTIEEVARVC
;
A
#
# COMPACT_ATOMS: atom_id res chain seq x y z
N MET A 1 7.16 32.14 -45.28
CA MET A 1 7.41 30.68 -45.16
C MET A 1 7.56 30.28 -43.69
N ILE A 2 6.50 30.44 -42.88
CA ILE A 2 6.49 30.12 -41.42
C ILE A 2 5.13 29.49 -40.99
N PHE A 3 4.07 29.67 -41.78
CA PHE A 3 2.70 29.27 -41.40
C PHE A 3 2.40 27.77 -41.52
N MET A 4 3.08 27.06 -42.43
CA MET A 4 2.79 25.65 -42.74
C MET A 4 3.45 24.66 -41.76
N ASN A 5 4.40 25.13 -40.94
CA ASN A 5 5.12 24.30 -39.96
C ASN A 5 4.44 24.25 -38.57
N LYS A 6 3.42 25.09 -38.33
CA LYS A 6 2.66 25.09 -37.06
C LYS A 6 1.47 24.13 -37.07
N LEU A 7 1.01 23.69 -38.26
CA LEU A 7 -0.13 22.78 -38.40
C LEU A 7 0.22 21.31 -38.05
N ILE A 8 1.53 20.99 -38.02
CA ILE A 8 2.07 19.67 -37.69
C ILE A 8 2.19 19.45 -36.16
N PHE A 9 2.19 20.52 -35.35
CA PHE A 9 2.26 20.41 -33.89
C PHE A 9 0.90 20.16 -33.22
N LEU A 10 -0.21 20.42 -33.92
CA LEU A 10 -1.57 20.22 -33.39
C LEU A 10 -1.96 18.74 -33.18
N PRO A 11 -1.66 17.79 -34.10
CA PRO A 11 -1.98 16.38 -33.87
C PRO A 11 -1.10 15.72 -32.78
N LEU A 12 0.04 16.32 -32.40
CA LEU A 12 0.94 15.76 -31.39
C LEU A 12 0.38 15.84 -29.95
N ILE A 13 -0.54 16.78 -29.69
CA ILE A 13 -1.22 16.93 -28.39
C ILE A 13 -2.27 15.84 -28.16
N PHE A 14 -2.87 15.31 -29.23
CA PHE A 14 -3.91 14.28 -29.11
C PHE A 14 -3.36 12.87 -28.86
N ILE A 15 -2.05 12.66 -29.01
CA ILE A 15 -1.41 11.36 -28.77
C ILE A 15 -0.98 11.17 -27.30
N THR A 16 -1.05 12.21 -26.47
CA THR A 16 -0.71 12.11 -25.03
C THR A 16 -1.87 11.62 -24.15
N SER A 17 -3.04 11.31 -24.72
CA SER A 17 -4.22 10.88 -23.94
C SER A 17 -4.35 9.36 -23.78
N CYS A 18 -3.34 8.56 -24.15
CA CYS A 18 -3.36 7.11 -23.94
C CYS A 18 -2.92 6.71 -22.51
N GLY A 19 -3.06 7.60 -21.53
CA GLY A 19 -3.09 7.24 -20.12
C GLY A 19 -4.54 6.98 -19.74
N VAL A 20 -4.89 5.73 -19.41
CA VAL A 20 -6.15 5.38 -18.74
C VAL A 20 -6.12 5.97 -17.33
N PHE A 21 -6.30 7.29 -17.25
CA PHE A 21 -6.42 8.05 -16.01
C PHE A 21 -7.91 8.07 -15.67
N THR A 22 -8.37 7.06 -14.93
CA THR A 22 -9.76 6.98 -14.49
C THR A 22 -9.99 8.07 -13.44
N TRP A 23 -10.84 9.05 -13.74
CA TRP A 23 -11.23 10.13 -12.82
C TRP A 23 -11.66 9.64 -11.43
N GLN A 24 -12.22 8.43 -11.37
CA GLN A 24 -12.64 7.78 -10.14
C GLN A 24 -11.47 7.51 -9.18
N THR A 25 -10.30 7.09 -9.67
CA THR A 25 -9.14 6.85 -8.81
C THR A 25 -8.65 8.15 -8.20
N THR A 26 -8.63 9.25 -8.97
CA THR A 26 -8.15 10.55 -8.47
C THR A 26 -9.05 11.15 -7.40
N ILE A 27 -10.38 11.07 -7.59
CA ILE A 27 -11.34 11.58 -6.59
C ILE A 27 -11.24 10.74 -5.30
N ASN A 28 -11.20 9.41 -5.43
CA ASN A 28 -11.10 8.53 -4.26
C ASN A 28 -9.79 8.75 -3.48
N THR A 29 -8.67 9.00 -4.17
CA THR A 29 -7.39 9.35 -3.52
C THR A 29 -7.45 10.71 -2.81
N LEU A 30 -8.10 11.71 -3.42
CA LEU A 30 -8.25 13.04 -2.82
C LEU A 30 -9.18 13.00 -1.60
N ASP A 31 -10.35 12.37 -1.73
CA ASP A 31 -11.30 12.21 -0.63
C ASP A 31 -10.69 11.37 0.50
N GLY A 32 -9.98 10.29 0.17
CA GLY A 32 -9.24 9.49 1.14
C GLY A 32 -8.15 10.27 1.88
N TYR A 33 -7.52 11.26 1.23
CA TYR A 33 -6.55 12.14 1.88
C TYR A 33 -7.19 13.11 2.89
N PHE A 34 -8.33 13.70 2.55
CA PHE A 34 -9.02 14.68 3.41
C PHE A 34 -9.87 14.02 4.51
N PHE A 35 -10.63 12.98 4.16
CA PHE A 35 -11.61 12.35 5.05
C PHE A 35 -11.15 10.99 5.60
N GLY A 36 -10.06 10.44 5.06
CA GLY A 36 -9.52 9.13 5.44
C GLY A 36 -10.08 8.01 4.57
N TYR A 37 -9.22 7.07 4.17
CA TYR A 37 -9.64 5.90 3.41
C TYR A 37 -10.54 4.97 4.23
N GLU A 38 -11.61 4.47 3.63
CA GLU A 38 -12.44 3.43 4.22
C GLU A 38 -11.60 2.16 4.45
N ARG A 39 -11.95 1.39 5.49
CA ARG A 39 -11.18 0.18 5.81
C ARG A 39 -11.52 -0.87 4.76
N ASP A 40 -10.50 -1.30 4.03
CA ASP A 40 -10.67 -2.31 2.99
C ASP A 40 -11.35 -3.57 3.55
N SER A 41 -12.53 -3.88 3.01
CA SER A 41 -13.31 -5.05 3.43
C SER A 41 -12.95 -6.22 2.53
N VAL A 42 -12.21 -7.17 3.07
CA VAL A 42 -11.93 -8.44 2.39
C VAL A 42 -13.21 -9.27 2.37
N SER A 43 -13.69 -9.64 1.19
CA SER A 43 -14.86 -10.51 1.07
C SER A 43 -14.51 -11.95 1.46
N VAL A 44 -15.50 -12.73 1.91
CA VAL A 44 -15.28 -14.14 2.27
C VAL A 44 -14.82 -14.94 1.04
N ASP A 45 -15.39 -14.65 -0.12
CA ASP A 45 -15.03 -15.31 -1.38
C ASP A 45 -13.58 -15.02 -1.75
N GLU A 46 -13.14 -13.77 -1.65
CA GLU A 46 -11.75 -13.38 -1.91
C GLU A 46 -10.77 -14.04 -0.93
N PHE A 47 -11.16 -14.19 0.34
CA PHE A 47 -10.37 -14.93 1.31
C PHE A 47 -10.25 -16.41 0.96
N LEU A 48 -11.36 -17.06 0.57
CA LEU A 48 -11.39 -18.48 0.24
C LEU A 48 -10.70 -18.82 -1.09
N GLU A 49 -10.73 -17.90 -2.06
CA GLU A 49 -10.06 -18.06 -3.35
C GLU A 49 -8.55 -17.80 -3.29
N SER A 50 -8.07 -17.18 -2.21
CA SER A 50 -6.65 -16.86 -2.06
C SER A 50 -5.79 -18.12 -1.90
N GLN A 51 -4.74 -18.23 -2.71
CA GLN A 51 -3.79 -19.35 -2.63
C GLN A 51 -2.78 -19.22 -1.49
N TYR A 52 -2.60 -18.00 -0.98
CA TYR A 52 -1.58 -17.67 0.01
C TYR A 52 -2.20 -16.89 1.16
N SER A 53 -1.68 -17.08 2.37
CA SER A 53 -2.07 -16.26 3.51
C SER A 53 -1.71 -14.80 3.27
N PHE A 54 -2.66 -13.90 3.50
CA PHE A 54 -2.46 -12.47 3.34
C PHE A 54 -2.98 -11.71 4.56
N VAL A 55 -2.48 -10.50 4.74
CA VAL A 55 -2.92 -9.56 5.77
C VAL A 55 -3.14 -8.19 5.13
N SER A 56 -4.18 -7.50 5.57
CA SER A 56 -4.43 -6.10 5.21
C SER A 56 -3.99 -5.23 6.38
N ILE A 57 -3.00 -4.35 6.16
CA ILE A 57 -2.47 -3.45 7.19
C ILE A 57 -2.68 -2.02 6.74
N LYS A 58 -3.21 -1.19 7.64
CA LYS A 58 -3.37 0.26 7.43
C LYS A 58 -2.33 1.02 8.23
N PHE A 59 -1.49 1.78 7.54
CA PHE A 59 -0.48 2.64 8.17
C PHE A 59 -1.01 4.06 8.30
N GLY A 60 -1.37 4.46 9.54
CA GLY A 60 -1.86 5.81 9.83
C GLY A 60 -3.13 6.16 9.05
N ARG A 61 -3.07 7.22 8.24
CA ARG A 61 -4.18 7.69 7.38
C ARG A 61 -4.06 7.22 5.93
N ALA A 62 -3.06 6.41 5.59
CA ALA A 62 -2.90 5.88 4.25
C ALA A 62 -4.00 4.86 3.93
N GLU A 63 -4.10 4.51 2.64
CA GLU A 63 -4.88 3.38 2.18
C GLU A 63 -4.36 2.07 2.81
N SER A 64 -5.24 1.09 2.98
CA SER A 64 -4.84 -0.24 3.44
C SER A 64 -3.97 -0.91 2.39
N VAL A 65 -2.89 -1.56 2.82
CA VAL A 65 -2.00 -2.31 1.95
C VAL A 65 -2.15 -3.79 2.22
N ARG A 66 -2.30 -4.58 1.15
CA ARG A 66 -2.31 -6.04 1.23
C ARG A 66 -0.88 -6.58 1.18
N LEU A 67 -0.52 -7.38 2.18
CA LEU A 67 0.75 -8.06 2.29
C LEU A 67 0.52 -9.57 2.22
N VAL A 68 1.41 -10.30 1.58
CA VAL A 68 1.36 -11.77 1.48
C VAL A 68 2.43 -12.38 2.37
N LEU A 69 2.10 -13.49 3.03
CA LEU A 69 3.07 -14.23 3.84
C LEU A 69 4.16 -14.81 2.95
N ALA A 70 5.38 -14.30 3.10
CA ALA A 70 6.53 -14.75 2.32
C ALA A 70 7.23 -15.92 3.02
N PHE A 71 7.50 -15.77 4.33
CA PHE A 71 8.26 -16.77 5.09
C PHE A 71 7.75 -16.91 6.52
N VAL A 72 7.88 -18.13 7.04
CA VAL A 72 7.80 -18.44 8.47
C VAL A 72 9.21 -18.77 8.92
N LEU A 73 9.80 -17.87 9.70
CA LEU A 73 11.14 -18.00 10.24
C LEU A 73 11.12 -18.81 11.56
N GLU A 74 12.31 -19.22 12.00
CA GLU A 74 12.49 -19.84 13.31
C GLU A 74 11.96 -18.93 14.44
N ASP A 75 11.53 -19.52 15.55
CA ASP A 75 10.90 -18.83 16.69
C ASP A 75 9.52 -18.19 16.45
N GLY A 76 8.82 -18.57 15.38
CA GLY A 76 7.44 -18.15 15.11
C GLY A 76 7.33 -16.72 14.57
N LEU A 77 8.42 -16.21 13.97
CA LEU A 77 8.46 -14.91 13.31
C LEU A 77 7.92 -15.04 11.89
N LEU A 78 6.87 -14.28 11.57
CA LEU A 78 6.24 -14.27 10.25
C LEU A 78 6.71 -13.05 9.46
N GLU A 79 7.17 -13.26 8.23
CA GLU A 79 7.55 -12.20 7.31
C GLU A 79 6.46 -12.03 6.24
N TRP A 80 5.89 -10.84 6.18
CA TRP A 80 4.90 -10.42 5.20
C TRP A 80 5.54 -9.47 4.20
N ARG A 81 5.28 -9.65 2.90
CA ARG A 81 5.82 -8.78 1.84
C ARG A 81 4.73 -8.14 0.99
N SER A 82 4.98 -6.89 0.63
CA SER A 82 4.18 -6.13 -0.35
C SER A 82 4.84 -6.21 -1.73
N ALA A 83 4.05 -5.89 -2.76
CA ALA A 83 4.58 -5.62 -4.10
C ALA A 83 5.55 -4.43 -4.10
N ASP A 84 5.35 -3.45 -3.21
CA ASP A 84 6.17 -2.23 -3.10
C ASP A 84 7.48 -2.42 -2.34
N ASN A 85 7.96 -3.67 -2.19
CA ASN A 85 9.18 -4.02 -1.46
C ASN A 85 9.17 -3.59 0.03
N ILE A 86 7.97 -3.45 0.60
CA ILE A 86 7.76 -3.27 2.04
C ILE A 86 7.69 -4.65 2.69
N SER A 87 8.44 -4.84 3.76
CA SER A 87 8.40 -6.06 4.57
C SER A 87 7.94 -5.75 6.00
N VAL A 88 7.03 -6.56 6.51
CA VAL A 88 6.53 -6.47 7.88
C VAL A 88 6.81 -7.78 8.59
N PHE A 89 7.36 -7.71 9.79
CA PHE A 89 7.63 -8.88 10.60
C PHE A 89 6.68 -8.88 11.80
N THR A 90 5.98 -9.99 12.00
CA THR A 90 5.06 -10.15 13.13
C THR A 90 5.41 -11.38 13.96
N LYS A 91 5.24 -11.27 15.28
CA LYS A 91 5.33 -12.40 16.20
C LYS A 91 4.10 -12.39 17.10
N ASN A 92 3.35 -13.49 17.13
CA ASN A 92 2.10 -13.61 17.91
C ASN A 92 1.10 -12.47 17.67
N GLY A 93 1.00 -11.97 16.44
CA GLY A 93 0.12 -10.85 16.08
C GLY A 93 0.66 -9.45 16.38
N ILE A 94 1.85 -9.33 16.98
CA ILE A 94 2.50 -8.03 17.24
C ILE A 94 3.50 -7.75 16.12
N ILE A 95 3.45 -6.54 15.55
CA ILE A 95 4.46 -6.05 14.61
C ILE A 95 5.76 -5.78 15.38
N VAL A 96 6.81 -6.55 15.07
CA VAL A 96 8.11 -6.42 15.72
C VAL A 96 9.12 -5.62 14.90
N LYS A 97 8.93 -5.59 13.57
CA LYS A 97 9.80 -4.85 12.66
C LYS A 97 9.06 -4.49 11.36
N THR A 98 9.39 -3.34 10.78
CA THR A 98 9.01 -3.00 9.41
C THR A 98 10.23 -2.54 8.63
N ASP A 99 10.37 -2.96 7.38
CA ASP A 99 11.41 -2.52 6.46
C ASP A 99 10.77 -1.91 5.21
N GLY A 100 11.40 -0.89 4.61
CA GLY A 100 10.92 -0.26 3.37
C GLY A 100 9.89 0.87 3.57
N LEU A 101 9.58 1.25 4.81
CA LEU A 101 8.79 2.45 5.13
C LEU A 101 9.70 3.63 5.48
N ASP A 102 9.24 4.86 5.21
CA ASP A 102 9.95 6.11 5.57
C ASP A 102 10.32 6.16 7.07
N LYS A 103 9.43 5.59 7.91
CA LYS A 103 9.70 5.33 9.32
C LYS A 103 9.77 3.83 9.54
N VAL A 104 10.99 3.33 9.65
CA VAL A 104 11.28 1.94 10.01
C VAL A 104 10.99 1.74 11.50
N LEU A 105 10.11 0.78 11.81
CA LEU A 105 9.96 0.28 13.17
C LEU A 105 11.06 -0.77 13.37
N GLN A 106 12.04 -0.47 14.21
CA GLN A 106 13.00 -1.44 14.73
C GLN A 106 12.62 -1.74 16.18
N GLY A 107 12.58 -3.04 16.50
CA GLY A 107 12.10 -3.62 17.75
C GLY A 107 12.02 -2.64 18.91
N LEU A 108 10.78 -2.38 19.36
CA LEU A 108 10.53 -1.89 20.71
C LEU A 108 11.14 -2.91 21.68
N THR A 109 12.40 -2.71 22.04
CA THR A 109 13.04 -3.33 23.20
C THR A 109 12.44 -2.70 24.45
N THR A 110 11.17 -2.96 24.70
CA THR A 110 10.53 -2.98 26.03
C THR A 110 9.03 -3.10 25.81
N ILE A 111 8.49 -4.29 26.06
CA ILE A 111 7.05 -4.55 26.18
C ILE A 111 6.41 -3.64 27.25
N GLU A 112 7.20 -2.97 28.10
CA GLU A 112 6.75 -1.99 29.10
C GLU A 112 6.30 -0.62 28.55
N GLU A 113 6.73 -0.19 27.37
CA GLU A 113 6.45 1.19 26.91
C GLU A 113 5.12 1.32 26.17
N VAL A 114 4.68 0.24 25.50
CA VAL A 114 3.34 0.17 24.85
C VAL A 114 2.22 0.10 25.91
N ALA A 115 2.48 -0.51 27.07
CA ALA A 115 1.52 -0.57 28.17
C ALA A 115 1.32 0.76 28.91
N ARG A 116 2.18 1.76 28.68
CA ARG A 116 2.11 3.08 29.33
C ARG A 116 1.31 4.13 28.55
N VAL A 117 0.86 3.77 27.33
CA VAL A 117 0.10 4.66 26.42
C VAL A 117 -1.37 4.23 26.29
N CYS A 118 -1.77 3.12 26.94
CA CYS A 118 -3.18 2.76 27.13
C CYS A 118 -3.71 3.27 28.46
#